data_AF-A0A1V6ALE4-F1
#
_entry.id   AF-A0A1V6ALE4-F1
#
_cell.length_a   1.000
_cell.length_b   1.000
_cell.length_c   1.000
_cell.angle_alpha   90.00
_cell.angle_beta   90.00
_cell.angle_gamma   90.00
#
_symmetry.space_group_name_H-M   'P 1'
#
loop_
_entity.id
_entity.type
_entity.pdbx_description
1 polymer ?
#
loop_
_entity_poly.entity_id
_entity_poly.type
_entity_poly.pdbx_seq_one_letter_code
_entity_poly.pdbx_strand_id
1 'polypeptide(L)'
;MVMMPLIMKIISVIFLIVFVLSTALLVLTFRKPRKVSVFSLMLAMIISLVTLTVFSLLTHYRPSLLLMAAMVVAGLLIGVVWSQATRIYIENGKVMSHNSVWYLVVWGSIFALSQMIAITTNRLPSVIMALLVMSTASIIGMNGRIIGKYFAAKSRITVPEAASSQCPKCGALVSNGTRFCGKCGGKL
;
A
#
# COMPACT_ATOMS: atom_id res chain seq x y z
N MET A 1 41.84 9.25 13.38
CA MET A 1 40.67 10.15 13.25
C MET A 1 40.09 10.26 11.83
N VAL A 2 40.76 9.77 10.77
CA VAL A 2 40.25 9.85 9.37
C VAL A 2 39.39 8.64 8.96
N MET A 3 39.45 7.53 9.71
CA MET A 3 38.77 6.28 9.36
C MET A 3 37.24 6.38 9.44
N MET A 4 36.70 7.01 10.49
CA MET A 4 35.25 7.15 10.70
C MET A 4 34.53 7.92 9.57
N PRO A 5 34.99 9.11 9.13
CA PRO A 5 34.34 9.80 8.01
C PRO A 5 34.49 9.06 6.67
N LEU A 6 35.59 8.30 6.49
CA LEU A 6 35.78 7.48 5.30
C LEU A 6 34.80 6.30 5.25
N ILE A 7 34.61 5.60 6.36
CA ILE A 7 33.61 4.53 6.50
C ILE A 7 32.20 5.04 6.20
N MET A 8 31.80 6.18 6.78
CA MET A 8 30.47 6.74 6.55
C MET A 8 30.23 7.13 5.09
N LYS A 9 31.26 7.65 4.40
CA LYS A 9 31.19 7.92 2.95
C LYS A 9 31.01 6.64 2.15
N ILE A 10 31.77 5.59 2.46
CA ILE A 10 31.64 4.29 1.77
C ILE A 10 30.23 3.72 1.97
N ILE A 11 29.74 3.71 3.21
CA ILE A 11 28.39 3.24 3.54
C ILE A 11 27.35 4.04 2.75
N SER A 12 27.46 5.37 2.72
CA SER A 12 26.56 6.24 1.97
C SER A 12 26.56 5.94 0.47
N VAL A 13 27.73 5.73 -0.13
CA VAL A 13 27.86 5.37 -1.56
C VAL A 13 27.20 4.02 -1.85
N ILE A 14 27.37 3.02 -0.96
CA ILE A 14 26.71 1.72 -1.12
C ILE A 14 25.18 1.88 -1.09
N PHE A 15 24.63 2.62 -0.11
CA PHE A 15 23.19 2.87 -0.04
C PHE A 15 22.66 3.66 -1.25
N LEU A 16 23.44 4.60 -1.77
CA LEU A 16 23.11 5.33 -2.99
C LEU A 16 23.00 4.37 -4.18
N ILE A 17 23.98 3.46 -4.37
CA ILE A 17 23.96 2.46 -5.45
C ILE A 17 22.72 1.56 -5.33
N VAL A 18 22.46 1.03 -4.13
CA VAL A 18 21.28 0.18 -3.87
C VAL A 18 19.99 0.93 -4.17
N PHE A 19 19.89 2.20 -3.75
CA PHE A 19 18.72 3.03 -4.02
C PHE A 19 18.50 3.26 -5.53
N VAL A 20 19.56 3.59 -6.28
CA VAL A 20 19.49 3.80 -7.73
C VAL A 20 19.07 2.52 -8.45
N LEU A 21 19.70 1.39 -8.12
CA LEU A 21 19.34 0.09 -8.71
C LEU A 21 17.90 -0.31 -8.39
N SER A 22 17.47 -0.14 -7.14
CA SER A 22 16.09 -0.42 -6.72
C SER A 22 15.07 0.44 -7.47
N THR A 23 15.37 1.73 -7.63
CA THR A 23 14.53 2.67 -8.39
C THR A 23 14.48 2.31 -9.87
N ALA A 24 15.61 1.98 -10.48
CA ALA A 24 15.66 1.52 -11.86
C ALA A 24 14.82 0.26 -12.07
N LEU A 25 14.95 -0.73 -11.17
CA LEU A 25 14.12 -1.94 -11.20
C LEU A 25 12.63 -1.63 -11.04
N LEU A 26 12.26 -0.68 -10.18
CA LEU A 26 10.88 -0.23 -10.03
C LEU A 26 10.34 0.33 -11.36
N VAL A 27 11.08 1.26 -11.99
CA VAL A 27 10.70 1.89 -13.26
C VAL A 27 10.59 0.87 -14.39
N LEU A 28 11.45 -0.15 -14.41
CA LEU A 28 11.41 -1.20 -15.45
C LEU A 28 10.31 -2.25 -15.21
N THR A 29 9.83 -2.40 -13.98
CA THR A 29 8.92 -3.51 -13.61
C THR A 29 7.56 -3.08 -13.08
N PHE A 30 7.25 -1.77 -13.02
CA PHE A 30 6.00 -1.26 -12.42
C PHE A 30 4.71 -1.80 -13.06
N ARG A 31 4.72 -2.09 -14.37
CA ARG A 31 3.56 -2.66 -15.09
C ARG A 31 3.51 -4.18 -15.06
N LYS A 32 4.55 -4.87 -14.58
CA LYS A 32 4.54 -6.34 -14.54
C LYS A 32 3.48 -6.81 -13.55
N PRO A 33 2.61 -7.77 -13.93
CA PRO A 33 1.59 -8.29 -13.04
C PRO A 33 2.23 -9.05 -11.90
N ARG A 34 1.81 -8.75 -10.66
CA ARG A 34 2.31 -9.41 -9.45
C ARG A 34 1.16 -9.94 -8.62
N LYS A 35 1.34 -11.15 -8.08
CA LYS A 35 0.40 -11.72 -7.11
C LYS A 35 0.37 -10.84 -5.87
N VAL A 36 -0.82 -10.46 -5.43
CA VAL A 36 -0.98 -9.70 -4.19
C VAL A 36 -0.65 -10.62 -3.01
N SER A 37 0.36 -10.24 -2.22
CA SER A 37 0.74 -10.94 -0.99
C SER A 37 0.40 -10.07 0.21
N VAL A 38 -0.66 -10.41 0.95
CA VAL A 38 -1.07 -9.68 2.17
C VAL A 38 0.07 -9.64 3.19
N PHE A 39 0.85 -10.71 3.28
CA PHE A 39 2.04 -10.77 4.14
C PHE A 39 3.05 -9.67 3.80
N SER A 40 3.37 -9.48 2.51
CA SER A 40 4.31 -8.44 2.08
C SER A 40 3.78 -7.04 2.37
N LEU A 41 2.47 -6.81 2.23
CA LEU A 41 1.83 -5.52 2.53
C LEU A 41 1.86 -5.23 4.04
N MET A 42 1.61 -6.24 4.88
CA MET A 42 1.73 -6.13 6.34
C MET A 42 3.16 -5.89 6.78
N LEU A 43 4.12 -6.62 6.22
CA LEU A 43 5.53 -6.46 6.53
C LEU A 43 6.00 -5.02 6.26
N ALA A 44 5.57 -4.40 5.15
CA ALA A 44 5.89 -3.01 4.86
C ALA A 44 5.35 -2.03 5.91
N MET A 45 4.11 -2.23 6.39
CA MET A 45 3.54 -1.40 7.46
C MET A 45 4.28 -1.58 8.78
N ILE A 46 4.62 -2.83 9.15
CA ILE A 46 5.37 -3.14 10.36
C ILE A 46 6.76 -2.51 10.33
N ILE A 47 7.51 -2.70 9.23
CA ILE A 47 8.84 -2.10 9.07
C ILE A 47 8.75 -0.58 9.22
N SER A 48 7.77 0.07 8.58
CA SER A 48 7.61 1.52 8.66
C SER A 48 7.30 2.03 10.08
N LEU A 49 6.51 1.27 10.85
CA LEU A 49 6.24 1.59 12.26
C LEU A 49 7.48 1.38 13.14
N VAL A 50 8.22 0.30 12.92
CA VAL A 50 9.48 0.03 13.63
C VAL A 50 10.48 1.14 13.34
N THR A 51 10.66 1.52 12.07
CA THR A 51 11.53 2.63 11.65
C THR A 51 11.12 3.93 12.35
N LEU A 52 9.85 4.33 12.27
CA LEU A 52 9.36 5.54 12.94
C LEU A 52 9.66 5.51 14.45
N THR A 53 9.41 4.38 15.11
CA THR A 53 9.64 4.21 16.55
C THR A 53 11.12 4.36 16.89
N VAL A 54 12.01 3.67 16.18
CA VAL A 54 13.46 3.72 16.40
C VAL A 54 13.97 5.15 16.19
N PHE A 55 13.63 5.79 15.08
CA PHE A 55 14.08 7.16 14.80
C PHE A 55 13.53 8.18 15.79
N SER A 56 12.28 8.02 16.24
CA SER A 56 11.68 8.90 17.25
C SER A 56 12.37 8.78 18.61
N LEU A 57 12.79 7.57 18.99
CA LEU A 57 13.53 7.34 20.24
C LEU A 57 14.95 7.92 20.15
N LEU A 58 15.67 7.67 19.04
CA LEU A 58 17.04 8.15 18.85
C LEU A 58 17.13 9.69 18.80
N THR A 59 16.13 10.35 18.23
CA THR A 59 16.12 11.82 18.07
C THR A 59 15.42 12.54 19.23
N HIS A 60 14.90 11.81 20.21
CA HIS A 60 14.04 12.34 21.28
C HIS A 60 12.93 13.27 20.75
N TYR A 61 12.31 12.88 19.63
CA TYR A 61 11.34 13.72 18.95
C TYR A 61 10.03 13.82 19.76
N ARG A 62 9.64 15.04 20.12
CA ARG A 62 8.43 15.36 20.89
C ARG A 62 7.58 16.39 20.12
N PRO A 63 6.80 15.98 19.11
CA PRO A 63 5.93 16.91 18.38
C PRO A 63 4.73 17.33 19.24
N SER A 64 4.13 18.47 18.90
CA SER A 64 2.79 18.80 19.42
C SER A 64 1.77 17.78 18.90
N LEU A 65 0.77 17.47 19.71
CA LEU A 65 -0.29 16.51 19.35
C LEU A 65 -1.01 16.91 18.05
N LEU A 66 -1.24 18.21 17.87
CA LEU A 66 -1.89 18.75 16.68
C LEU A 66 -1.07 18.50 15.40
N LEU A 67 0.24 18.77 15.43
CA LEU A 67 1.11 18.53 14.28
C LEU A 67 1.17 17.04 13.95
N MET A 68 1.28 16.19 14.96
CA MET A 68 1.30 14.74 14.77
C MET A 68 -0.01 14.24 14.16
N ALA A 69 -1.16 14.67 14.70
CA ALA A 69 -2.47 14.34 14.15
C ALA A 69 -2.62 14.82 12.70
N ALA A 70 -2.20 16.05 12.41
CA ALA A 70 -2.22 16.62 11.06
C ALA A 70 -1.39 15.79 10.08
N MET A 71 -0.16 15.42 10.44
CA MET A 71 0.73 14.61 9.58
C MET A 71 0.20 13.19 9.38
N VAL A 72 -0.38 12.57 10.41
CA VAL A 72 -1.00 11.24 10.30
C VAL A 72 -2.22 11.28 9.38
N VAL A 73 -3.13 12.24 9.58
CA VAL A 73 -4.33 12.39 8.74
C VAL A 73 -3.93 12.68 7.29
N ALA A 74 -3.02 13.62 7.06
CA ALA A 74 -2.50 13.92 5.74
C ALA A 74 -1.90 12.69 5.07
N GLY A 75 -1.05 11.95 5.78
CA GLY A 75 -0.43 10.74 5.27
C GLY A 75 -1.46 9.65 4.94
N LEU A 76 -2.41 9.36 5.83
CA LEU A 76 -3.46 8.38 5.57
C LEU A 76 -4.29 8.73 4.32
N LEU A 77 -4.68 9.99 4.16
CA LEU A 77 -5.41 10.47 2.99
C LEU A 77 -4.58 10.30 1.72
N ILE A 78 -3.31 10.74 1.73
CA ILE A 78 -2.39 10.56 0.60
C ILE A 78 -2.27 9.08 0.24
N GLY A 79 -2.07 8.20 1.23
CA GLY A 79 -1.96 6.76 1.02
C GLY A 79 -3.21 6.14 0.39
N VAL A 80 -4.40 6.50 0.89
CA VAL A 80 -5.67 6.01 0.35
C VAL A 80 -5.88 6.48 -1.09
N VAL A 81 -5.61 7.75 -1.38
CA VAL A 81 -5.69 8.31 -2.74
C VAL A 81 -4.68 7.63 -3.65
N TRP A 82 -3.43 7.49 -3.22
CA TRP A 82 -2.36 6.88 -4.02
C TRP A 82 -2.62 5.39 -4.30
N SER A 83 -3.33 4.67 -3.41
CA SER A 83 -3.76 3.28 -3.65
C SER A 83 -4.67 3.09 -4.88
N GLN A 84 -5.24 4.18 -5.42
CA GLN A 84 -6.00 4.14 -6.68
C GLN A 84 -5.10 3.95 -7.89
N ALA A 85 -3.81 4.30 -7.78
CA ALA A 85 -2.82 4.07 -8.82
C ALA A 85 -2.45 2.58 -8.99
N THR A 86 -2.80 1.73 -8.02
CA THR A 86 -2.63 0.26 -8.09
C THR A 86 -3.95 -0.40 -8.49
N ARG A 87 -3.94 -1.04 -9.66
CA ARG A 87 -5.09 -1.81 -10.15
C ARG A 87 -5.03 -3.23 -9.63
N ILE A 88 -6.15 -3.71 -9.09
CA ILE A 88 -6.33 -5.08 -8.61
C ILE A 88 -7.37 -5.76 -9.48
N TYR A 89 -7.05 -6.95 -9.95
CA TYR A 89 -7.91 -7.74 -10.83
C TYR A 89 -7.73 -9.23 -10.55
N ILE A 90 -8.64 -10.05 -11.06
CA ILE A 90 -8.63 -11.50 -10.88
C ILE A 90 -8.16 -12.12 -12.19
N GLU A 91 -7.16 -13.00 -12.11
CA GLU A 91 -6.64 -13.73 -13.26
C GLU A 91 -6.33 -15.16 -12.82
N ASN A 92 -6.88 -16.16 -13.53
CA ASN A 92 -6.70 -17.58 -13.21
C ASN A 92 -7.03 -17.93 -11.74
N GLY A 93 -8.11 -17.36 -11.19
CA GLY A 93 -8.53 -17.57 -9.80
C GLY A 93 -7.58 -17.00 -8.75
N LYS A 94 -6.62 -16.13 -9.15
CA LYS A 94 -5.68 -15.46 -8.25
C LYS A 94 -5.89 -13.95 -8.31
N VAL A 95 -5.73 -13.28 -7.17
CA VAL A 95 -5.78 -11.82 -7.09
C VAL A 95 -4.42 -11.24 -7.49
N MET A 96 -4.40 -10.54 -8.61
CA MET A 96 -3.23 -9.93 -9.22
C MET A 96 -3.30 -8.42 -9.09
N SER A 97 -2.14 -7.77 -9.16
CA SER A 97 -2.03 -6.31 -9.16
C SER A 97 -0.95 -5.82 -10.11
N HIS A 98 -1.14 -4.63 -10.64
CA HIS A 98 -0.12 -3.87 -11.36
C HIS A 98 -0.29 -2.37 -11.09
N ASN A 99 0.78 -1.60 -11.25
CA ASN A 99 0.75 -0.16 -11.02
C ASN A 99 0.52 0.60 -12.34
N SER A 100 -0.22 1.70 -12.25
CA SER A 100 -0.41 2.65 -13.34
C SER A 100 0.81 3.57 -13.51
N VAL A 101 0.90 4.29 -14.63
CA VAL A 101 1.96 5.32 -14.84
C VAL A 101 1.89 6.40 -13.78
N TRP A 102 0.67 6.76 -13.34
CA TRP A 102 0.47 7.73 -12.26
C TRP A 102 1.16 7.34 -10.97
N TYR A 103 1.33 6.04 -10.70
CA TYR A 103 2.11 5.58 -9.55
C TYR A 103 3.54 6.12 -9.58
N LEU A 104 4.22 6.02 -10.72
CA LEU A 104 5.59 6.50 -10.89
C LEU A 104 5.69 8.02 -10.83
N VAL A 105 4.75 8.73 -11.46
CA VAL A 105 4.73 10.20 -11.47
C VAL A 105 4.56 10.75 -10.05
N VAL A 106 3.59 10.24 -9.30
CA VAL A 106 3.34 10.66 -7.91
C VAL A 106 4.54 10.33 -7.02
N TRP A 107 5.06 9.09 -7.11
CA TRP A 107 6.21 8.68 -6.32
C TRP A 107 7.45 9.54 -6.59
N GLY A 108 7.78 9.75 -7.87
CA GLY A 108 8.94 10.55 -8.28
C GLY A 108 8.81 12.00 -7.86
N SER A 109 7.60 12.58 -7.93
CA SER A 109 7.33 13.95 -7.49
C SER A 109 7.50 14.11 -5.97
N ILE A 110 6.96 13.18 -5.18
CA ILE A 110 7.11 13.18 -3.71
C ILE A 110 8.59 13.02 -3.33
N PHE A 111 9.31 12.14 -4.02
CA PHE A 111 10.74 11.95 -3.81
C PHE A 111 11.52 13.24 -4.10
N ALA A 112 11.31 13.85 -5.27
CA ALA A 112 11.98 15.09 -5.66
C ALA A 112 11.68 16.24 -4.68
N LEU A 113 10.42 16.38 -4.26
CA LEU A 113 10.01 17.36 -3.25
C LEU A 113 10.72 17.13 -1.91
N SER A 114 10.82 15.86 -1.47
CA SER A 114 11.50 15.50 -0.24
C SER A 114 12.99 15.87 -0.28
N GLN A 115 13.66 15.64 -1.41
CA GLN A 115 15.06 16.04 -1.62
C GLN A 115 15.22 17.57 -1.61
N MET A 116 14.29 18.30 -2.26
CA MET A 116 14.31 19.76 -2.28
C MET A 116 14.15 20.35 -0.86
N ILE A 117 13.25 19.80 -0.05
CA ILE A 117 13.06 20.22 1.35
C ILE A 117 14.33 19.94 2.17
N ALA A 118 14.94 18.77 1.99
CA ALA A 118 16.16 18.39 2.70
C ALA A 118 17.33 19.35 2.41
N ILE A 119 17.48 19.79 1.16
CA ILE A 119 18.57 20.70 0.75
C ILE A 119 18.31 22.14 1.24
N THR A 120 17.06 22.59 1.25
CA THR A 120 16.71 24.01 1.50
C THR A 120 16.56 24.37 2.98
N THR A 121 16.19 23.43 3.84
CA THR A 121 15.59 23.80 5.13
C THR A 121 16.59 24.03 6.28
N ASN A 122 17.84 23.56 6.22
CA ASN A 122 18.87 23.69 7.29
C ASN A 122 18.44 23.26 8.73
N ARG A 123 17.18 22.88 8.97
CA ARG A 123 16.62 22.37 10.24
C ARG A 123 16.35 20.88 10.10
N LEU A 124 17.40 20.10 10.30
CA LEU A 124 17.43 18.68 9.93
C LEU A 124 16.52 17.76 10.79
N PRO A 125 16.45 17.83 12.13
CA PRO A 125 15.79 16.75 12.88
C PRO A 125 14.25 16.78 12.82
N SER A 126 13.62 17.92 13.09
CA SER A 126 12.16 17.98 13.32
C SER A 126 11.32 17.86 12.05
N VAL A 127 11.75 18.50 10.96
CA VAL A 127 11.05 18.44 9.66
C VAL A 127 11.14 17.04 9.06
N ILE A 128 12.32 16.42 9.10
CA ILE A 128 12.52 15.04 8.62
C ILE A 128 11.65 14.07 9.44
N MET A 129 11.56 14.25 10.76
CA MET A 129 10.70 13.42 11.59
C MET A 129 9.21 13.62 11.29
N ALA A 130 8.74 14.85 11.02
CA ALA A 130 7.37 15.10 10.59
C ALA A 130 7.05 14.43 9.24
N LEU A 131 7.97 14.52 8.28
CA LEU A 131 7.85 13.82 6.99
C LEU A 131 7.87 12.30 7.15
N LEU A 132 8.66 11.77 8.09
CA LEU A 132 8.67 10.34 8.41
C LEU A 132 7.32 9.88 8.97
N VAL A 133 6.71 10.65 9.89
CA VAL A 133 5.35 10.36 10.41
C VAL A 133 4.33 10.30 9.26
N MET A 134 4.33 11.31 8.39
CA MET A 134 3.42 11.38 7.24
C MET A 134 3.66 10.23 6.25
N SER A 135 4.93 9.88 5.99
CA SER A 135 5.32 8.77 5.12
C SER A 135 4.83 7.42 5.66
N THR A 136 5.05 7.15 6.96
CA THR A 136 4.55 5.94 7.63
C THR A 136 3.03 5.86 7.55
N ALA A 137 2.32 6.96 7.81
CA ALA A 137 0.87 7.01 7.67
C ALA A 137 0.40 6.77 6.22
N SER A 138 1.12 7.26 5.22
CA SER A 138 0.84 7.00 3.79
C SER A 138 1.01 5.53 3.43
N ILE A 139 2.06 4.88 3.93
CA ILE A 139 2.30 3.44 3.72
C ILE A 139 1.17 2.62 4.36
N ILE A 140 0.72 2.98 5.56
CA ILE A 140 -0.41 2.32 6.23
C ILE A 140 -1.70 2.51 5.44
N GLY A 141 -2.03 3.75 5.05
CA GLY A 141 -3.24 4.06 4.28
C GLY A 141 -3.29 3.33 2.94
N MET A 142 -2.17 3.32 2.21
CA MET A 142 -2.07 2.65 0.91
C MET A 142 -2.20 1.12 1.04
N ASN A 143 -1.38 0.49 1.88
CA ASN A 143 -1.38 -0.96 2.04
C ASN A 143 -2.69 -1.47 2.66
N GLY A 144 -3.24 -0.75 3.64
CA GLY A 144 -4.54 -1.07 4.23
C GLY A 144 -5.66 -1.05 3.20
N ARG A 145 -5.69 -0.05 2.31
CA ARG A 145 -6.69 0.02 1.23
C ARG A 145 -6.51 -1.09 0.20
N ILE A 146 -5.27 -1.45 -0.16
CA ILE A 146 -4.98 -2.58 -1.07
C ILE A 146 -5.43 -3.91 -0.44
N ILE A 147 -5.16 -4.13 0.86
CA ILE A 147 -5.63 -5.31 1.59
C ILE A 147 -7.16 -5.39 1.57
N GLY A 148 -7.87 -4.27 1.80
CA GLY A 148 -9.33 -4.22 1.70
C GLY A 148 -9.84 -4.61 0.32
N LYS A 149 -9.24 -4.04 -0.75
CA LYS A 149 -9.56 -4.41 -2.14
C LYS A 149 -9.23 -5.89 -2.43
N TYR A 150 -8.16 -6.43 -1.86
CA TYR A 150 -7.79 -7.84 -2.00
C TYR A 150 -8.86 -8.76 -1.42
N PHE A 151 -9.35 -8.51 -0.21
CA PHE A 151 -10.41 -9.33 0.40
C PHE A 151 -11.73 -9.20 -0.37
N ALA A 152 -12.06 -8.00 -0.86
CA ALA A 152 -13.23 -7.78 -1.72
C ALA A 152 -13.13 -8.48 -3.09
N ALA A 153 -11.92 -8.63 -3.65
CA ALA A 153 -11.70 -9.40 -4.87
C ALA A 153 -11.71 -10.91 -4.58
N LYS A 154 -11.10 -11.35 -3.47
CA LYS A 154 -11.05 -12.75 -3.06
C LYS A 154 -12.44 -13.32 -2.79
N SER A 155 -13.35 -12.55 -2.20
CA SER A 155 -14.73 -13.00 -1.96
C SER A 155 -15.49 -13.30 -3.26
N ARG A 156 -15.22 -12.57 -4.35
CA ARG A 156 -15.81 -12.84 -5.68
C ARG A 156 -15.32 -14.14 -6.32
N ILE A 157 -14.14 -14.61 -5.95
CA ILE A 157 -13.61 -15.90 -6.40
C ILE A 157 -14.30 -17.05 -5.65
N THR A 158 -14.61 -16.85 -4.36
CA THR A 158 -15.17 -17.88 -3.48
C THR A 158 -16.70 -17.96 -3.52
N VAL A 159 -17.38 -16.91 -3.97
CA VAL A 159 -18.83 -16.95 -4.22
C VAL A 159 -19.03 -17.52 -5.62
N PRO A 160 -19.48 -18.77 -5.78
CA PRO A 160 -19.89 -19.24 -7.10
C PRO A 160 -20.95 -18.29 -7.61
N GLU A 161 -20.74 -17.74 -8.81
CA GLU A 161 -21.72 -16.96 -9.53
C GLU A 161 -23.04 -17.73 -9.43
N ALA A 162 -23.99 -17.19 -8.67
CA ALA A 162 -25.26 -17.82 -8.43
C ALA A 162 -25.99 -17.85 -9.77
N ALA A 163 -25.70 -18.86 -10.58
CA ALA A 163 -26.44 -19.17 -11.77
C ALA A 163 -27.89 -19.35 -11.31
N SER A 164 -28.71 -18.35 -11.62
CA SER A 164 -30.10 -18.32 -11.25
C SER A 164 -30.85 -19.19 -12.25
N SER A 165 -31.31 -20.35 -11.82
CA SER A 165 -32.21 -21.20 -12.60
C SER A 165 -33.67 -20.79 -12.35
N GLN A 166 -34.56 -21.08 -13.29
CA GLN A 166 -35.99 -20.89 -13.07
C GLN A 166 -36.57 -22.14 -12.39
N CYS A 167 -37.38 -21.94 -11.36
CA CYS A 167 -38.09 -23.02 -10.70
C CYS A 167 -39.07 -23.67 -11.68
N PRO A 168 -38.98 -24.98 -11.96
CA PRO A 168 -39.84 -25.65 -12.93
C PRO A 168 -41.32 -25.66 -12.52
N LYS A 169 -41.64 -25.44 -11.22
CA LYS A 169 -43.01 -25.48 -10.70
C LYS A 169 -43.73 -24.13 -10.75
N CYS A 170 -43.02 -23.01 -10.57
CA CYS A 170 -43.66 -21.69 -10.46
C CYS A 170 -42.98 -20.57 -11.28
N GLY A 171 -41.90 -20.89 -11.99
CA GLY A 171 -41.15 -19.93 -12.82
C GLY A 171 -40.32 -18.91 -12.03
N ALA A 172 -40.28 -18.97 -10.69
CA ALA A 172 -39.47 -18.04 -9.90
C ALA A 172 -37.97 -18.27 -10.12
N LEU A 173 -37.18 -17.20 -10.23
CA LEU A 173 -35.72 -17.30 -10.21
C LEU A 173 -35.25 -17.83 -8.85
N VAL A 174 -34.48 -18.91 -8.88
CA VAL A 174 -33.92 -19.60 -7.73
C VAL A 174 -32.41 -19.73 -7.88
N SER A 175 -31.68 -19.53 -6.78
CA SER A 175 -30.23 -19.71 -6.76
C SER A 175 -29.90 -21.20 -6.88
N ASN A 176 -28.99 -21.57 -7.78
CA ASN A 176 -28.47 -22.93 -7.82
C ASN A 176 -27.90 -23.32 -6.45
N GLY A 177 -28.31 -24.49 -5.94
CA GLY A 177 -27.93 -25.02 -4.63
C GLY A 177 -29.03 -25.03 -3.55
N THR A 178 -30.18 -24.40 -3.78
CA THR A 178 -31.33 -24.50 -2.85
C THR A 178 -32.12 -25.78 -3.10
N ARG A 179 -32.40 -26.56 -2.04
CA ARG A 179 -33.19 -27.81 -2.12
C ARG A 179 -34.68 -27.57 -2.38
N PHE A 180 -35.18 -26.37 -2.04
CA PHE A 180 -36.58 -25.99 -2.16
C PHE A 180 -36.70 -24.54 -2.65
N CYS A 181 -37.74 -24.26 -3.42
CA CYS A 181 -38.08 -22.92 -3.87
C CYS A 181 -38.67 -22.12 -2.70
N GLY A 182 -38.08 -20.96 -2.38
CA GLY A 182 -38.58 -20.07 -1.34
C GLY A 182 -39.93 -19.41 -1.63
N LYS A 183 -40.42 -19.44 -2.88
CA LYS A 183 -41.71 -18.85 -3.28
C LYS A 183 -42.87 -19.85 -3.19
N CYS A 184 -42.68 -21.08 -3.68
CA CYS A 184 -43.76 -22.07 -3.80
C CYS A 184 -43.54 -23.34 -2.96
N GLY A 185 -42.40 -23.48 -2.27
CA GLY A 185 -42.04 -24.68 -1.49
C GLY A 185 -41.75 -25.92 -2.33
N GLY A 186 -41.76 -25.82 -3.67
CA GLY A 186 -41.46 -26.93 -4.57
C GLY A 186 -40.00 -27.37 -4.44
N LYS A 187 -39.75 -28.69 -4.50
CA LYS A 187 -38.40 -29.26 -4.55
C LYS A 187 -37.74 -28.90 -5.89
N LEU A 188 -36.46 -28.51 -5.84
CA LEU A 188 -35.65 -28.10 -6.99
C LEU A 188 -34.63 -29.18 -7.38
#